data_AF-A0A163CIW4-F1
#
_entry.id   AF-A0A163CIW4-F1
#
_cell.length_a   1.000
_cell.length_b   1.000
_cell.length_c   1.000
_cell.angle_alpha   90.00
_cell.angle_beta   90.00
_cell.angle_gamma   90.00
#
_symmetry.space_group_name_H-M   'P 1'
#
loop_
_entity.id
_entity.type
_entity.pdbx_description
1 polymer ?
#
loop_
_entity_poly.entity_id
_entity_poly.type
_entity_poly.pdbx_seq_one_letter_code
_entity_poly.pdbx_strand_id
1 'polypeptide(L)'
;MLDIIADETWVRRSLISSAPKTSPVCALDFSSVLLPILPDEIVTEIAAVIDEPEDLGHFRRVNKRFNAATKYVLGKRIANDFTVYPRHASMKALLTAVRDDGVAKYIRNITLLAEGLKQHEYGYIWAWEDLQIWAELTITENDIKTIHEINAAHANDVIENCDFIITGHYRSMLTTLLRLLPNLATITIRKLQPGEQIPGWSGTKLFKDLSFHHDRLDTRKILYGDWQYDVTHRRITHYRDEFGDLICEPDAGPQASFVDDLKAAMSTSGTKARPVWHPVV
;
A
#
# COMPACT_ATOMS: atom_id res chain seq x y z
N MET A 1 -8.21 -1.89 2.12
CA MET A 1 -7.98 -3.13 1.33
C MET A 1 -6.82 -3.99 1.84
N LEU A 2 -5.67 -3.41 2.24
CA LEU A 2 -4.48 -4.17 2.66
C LEU A 2 -4.48 -4.62 4.13
N ASP A 3 -5.10 -3.88 5.05
CA ASP A 3 -5.23 -4.31 6.45
C ASP A 3 -6.18 -5.53 6.60
N ILE A 4 -7.07 -5.75 5.63
CA ILE A 4 -8.15 -6.75 5.70
C ILE A 4 -7.72 -8.13 5.14
N ILE A 5 -6.57 -8.19 4.48
CA ILE A 5 -5.98 -9.47 3.99
C ILE A 5 -4.95 -10.02 5.00
N ALA A 6 -4.55 -9.24 6.00
CA ALA A 6 -3.50 -9.61 6.95
C ALA A 6 -3.99 -10.03 8.35
N ASP A 7 -5.25 -9.84 8.72
CA ASP A 7 -5.73 -10.14 10.08
C ASP A 7 -6.36 -11.54 10.19
N GLU A 8 -5.54 -12.55 10.51
CA GLU A 8 -5.98 -13.90 10.91
C GLU A 8 -6.23 -14.04 12.42
N THR A 9 -6.29 -12.94 13.20
CA THR A 9 -6.27 -13.04 14.68
C THR A 9 -7.55 -12.71 15.45
N TRP A 10 -8.68 -12.40 14.81
CA TRP A 10 -9.89 -11.99 15.54
C TRP A 10 -10.92 -13.08 15.90
N VAL A 11 -10.61 -14.38 15.73
CA VAL A 11 -11.61 -15.47 15.87
C VAL A 11 -11.87 -15.96 17.31
N ARG A 12 -11.37 -15.34 18.39
CA ARG A 12 -11.53 -15.97 19.74
C ARG A 12 -12.07 -15.19 20.93
N ARG A 13 -12.60 -13.96 20.80
CA ARG A 13 -13.31 -13.33 21.94
C ARG A 13 -14.46 -12.44 21.51
N SER A 14 -15.65 -13.03 21.33
CA SER A 14 -16.93 -12.36 21.58
C SER A 14 -18.11 -13.33 21.43
N LEU A 15 -18.12 -14.39 22.24
CA LEU A 15 -19.35 -15.07 22.63
C LEU A 15 -19.24 -15.27 24.13
N ILE A 16 -19.91 -14.40 24.90
CA ILE A 16 -20.67 -14.67 26.13
C ILE A 16 -21.00 -13.32 26.82
N SER A 17 -22.31 -13.05 26.90
CA SER A 17 -23.02 -12.32 27.97
C SER A 17 -22.82 -10.80 28.15
N SER A 18 -23.81 -10.03 27.69
CA SER A 18 -24.89 -9.56 28.58
C SER A 18 -25.96 -8.81 27.77
N ALA A 19 -27.20 -9.28 27.86
CA ALA A 19 -28.35 -8.71 27.15
C ALA A 19 -28.89 -7.46 27.88
N PRO A 20 -29.26 -6.37 27.17
CA PRO A 20 -30.18 -5.39 27.68
C PRO A 20 -31.63 -5.71 27.28
N LYS A 21 -32.54 -5.41 28.20
CA LYS A 21 -33.98 -5.65 28.10
C LYS A 21 -34.64 -4.86 26.95
N THR A 22 -35.56 -5.56 26.30
CA THR A 22 -36.38 -5.21 25.13
C THR A 22 -37.28 -3.98 25.29
N SER A 23 -37.36 -3.16 24.24
CA SER A 23 -38.59 -2.48 23.80
C SER A 23 -39.08 -3.14 22.50
N PRO A 24 -40.39 -3.25 22.26
CA PRO A 24 -40.92 -4.04 21.14
C PRO A 24 -40.87 -3.19 19.87
N VAL A 25 -39.72 -3.20 19.20
CA VAL A 25 -39.68 -2.84 17.78
C VAL A 25 -40.26 -4.03 17.03
N CYS A 26 -41.28 -3.79 16.20
CA CYS A 26 -41.90 -4.76 15.31
C CYS A 26 -40.86 -5.75 14.78
N ALA A 27 -40.90 -6.97 15.31
CA ALA A 27 -40.13 -8.08 14.79
C ALA A 27 -40.73 -8.37 13.41
N LEU A 28 -40.11 -7.80 12.37
CA LEU A 28 -40.23 -8.34 11.03
C LEU A 28 -39.70 -9.78 11.14
N ASP A 29 -40.63 -10.71 11.06
CA ASP A 29 -40.35 -12.14 11.06
C ASP A 29 -39.58 -12.46 9.76
N PHE A 30 -38.25 -12.38 9.83
CA PHE A 30 -37.35 -12.84 8.78
C PHE A 30 -37.14 -14.36 8.90
N SER A 31 -38.15 -15.13 9.32
CA SER A 31 -38.12 -16.58 9.17
C SER A 31 -38.03 -16.94 7.69
N SER A 32 -36.80 -17.12 7.23
CA SER A 32 -36.40 -17.72 5.96
C SER A 32 -37.15 -17.22 4.72
N VAL A 33 -36.96 -15.95 4.36
CA VAL A 33 -36.95 -15.63 2.92
C VAL A 33 -35.65 -16.25 2.40
N LEU A 34 -35.73 -17.48 1.90
CA LEU A 34 -34.72 -18.00 0.98
C LEU A 34 -34.66 -16.98 -0.15
N LEU A 35 -33.66 -16.10 -0.11
CA LEU A 35 -33.37 -15.23 -1.24
C LEU A 35 -33.33 -16.16 -2.46
N PRO A 36 -34.19 -15.95 -3.48
CA PRO A 36 -34.12 -16.76 -4.68
C PRO A 36 -32.68 -16.74 -5.15
N ILE A 37 -32.18 -17.89 -5.62
CA ILE A 37 -30.81 -18.05 -6.09
C ILE A 37 -30.59 -16.97 -7.16
N LEU A 38 -30.02 -15.83 -6.76
CA LEU A 38 -29.78 -14.69 -7.64
C LEU A 38 -28.79 -15.17 -8.70
N PRO A 39 -29.02 -15.00 -10.01
CA PRO A 39 -28.05 -15.38 -11.04
C PRO A 39 -26.66 -14.77 -10.78
N ASP A 40 -25.60 -15.44 -11.25
CA ASP A 40 -24.22 -14.98 -11.01
C ASP A 40 -23.98 -13.58 -11.61
N GLU A 41 -24.70 -13.25 -12.69
CA GLU A 41 -24.75 -11.93 -13.32
C GLU A 41 -25.22 -10.86 -12.34
N ILE A 42 -26.31 -11.12 -11.61
CA ILE A 42 -26.86 -10.17 -10.63
C ILE A 42 -25.92 -10.02 -9.43
N VAL A 43 -25.31 -11.11 -8.97
CA VAL A 43 -24.30 -11.06 -7.89
C VAL A 43 -23.09 -10.22 -8.33
N THR A 44 -22.70 -10.33 -9.60
CA THR A 44 -21.61 -9.56 -10.20
C THR A 44 -21.97 -8.07 -10.30
N GLU A 45 -23.19 -7.74 -10.74
CA GLU A 45 -23.68 -6.36 -10.82
C GLU A 45 -23.74 -5.69 -9.44
N ILE A 46 -24.23 -6.41 -8.42
CA ILE A 46 -24.22 -5.93 -7.03
C ILE A 46 -22.77 -5.66 -6.60
N ALA A 47 -21.86 -6.60 -6.82
CA ALA A 47 -20.46 -6.41 -6.46
C ALA A 47 -19.80 -5.23 -7.17
N ALA A 48 -20.20 -4.95 -8.43
CA ALA A 48 -19.64 -3.85 -9.21
C ALA A 48 -19.92 -2.48 -8.58
N VAL A 49 -21.08 -2.29 -7.93
CA VAL A 49 -21.50 -1.03 -7.32
C VAL A 49 -21.07 -0.84 -5.85
N ILE A 50 -20.40 -1.83 -5.24
CA ILE A 50 -19.92 -1.71 -3.85
C ILE A 50 -18.66 -0.85 -3.81
N ASP A 51 -18.73 0.46 -3.62
CA ASP A 51 -17.54 1.33 -3.74
C ASP A 51 -16.42 0.95 -2.77
N GLU A 52 -16.78 0.63 -1.52
CA GLU A 52 -15.81 0.31 -0.47
C GLU A 52 -15.13 -1.05 -0.68
N PRO A 53 -13.78 -1.09 -0.74
CA PRO A 53 -13.02 -2.33 -0.88
C PRO A 53 -13.29 -3.37 0.23
N GLU A 54 -13.56 -2.89 1.44
CA GLU A 54 -13.84 -3.72 2.61
C GLU A 54 -15.17 -4.46 2.45
N ASP A 55 -16.21 -3.74 2.07
CA ASP A 55 -17.54 -4.30 1.82
C ASP A 55 -17.51 -5.33 0.69
N LEU A 56 -16.74 -5.09 -0.38
CA LEU A 56 -16.54 -6.09 -1.42
C LEU A 56 -15.83 -7.33 -0.86
N GLY A 57 -14.85 -7.15 0.03
CA GLY A 57 -14.19 -8.24 0.75
C GLY A 57 -15.17 -9.08 1.57
N HIS A 58 -16.05 -8.43 2.33
CA HIS A 58 -17.10 -9.10 3.10
C HIS A 58 -18.11 -9.81 2.20
N PHE A 59 -18.58 -9.14 1.15
CA PHE A 59 -19.51 -9.70 0.16
C PHE A 59 -18.97 -11.00 -0.46
N ARG A 60 -17.67 -11.04 -0.76
CA ARG A 60 -16.99 -12.23 -1.29
C ARG A 60 -16.88 -13.37 -0.29
N ARG A 61 -16.78 -13.07 1.00
CA ARG A 61 -16.64 -14.06 2.08
C ARG A 61 -17.96 -14.72 2.46
N VAL A 62 -19.10 -14.23 1.95
CA VAL A 62 -20.43 -14.81 2.23
C VAL A 62 -20.47 -16.31 1.90
N ASN A 63 -20.01 -16.70 0.71
CA ASN A 63 -19.84 -18.11 0.33
C ASN A 63 -18.96 -18.28 -0.93
N LYS A 64 -18.66 -19.53 -1.29
CA LYS A 64 -17.86 -19.87 -2.48
C LYS A 64 -18.43 -19.34 -3.79
N ARG A 65 -19.76 -19.28 -3.93
CA ARG A 65 -20.44 -18.79 -5.14
C ARG A 65 -20.24 -17.28 -5.31
N PHE A 66 -20.44 -16.50 -4.24
CA PHE A 66 -20.20 -15.05 -4.26
C PHE A 66 -18.73 -14.76 -4.56
N ASN A 67 -17.81 -15.51 -3.96
CA ASN A 67 -16.39 -15.39 -4.31
C ASN A 67 -16.12 -15.68 -5.80
N ALA A 68 -16.78 -16.70 -6.39
CA ALA A 68 -16.60 -17.07 -7.78
C ALA A 68 -17.20 -16.05 -8.76
N ALA A 69 -18.42 -15.57 -8.51
CA ALA A 69 -19.12 -14.61 -9.37
C ALA A 69 -18.37 -13.26 -9.44
N THR A 70 -17.74 -12.84 -8.35
CA THR A 70 -17.10 -11.53 -8.23
C THR A 70 -15.65 -11.45 -8.70
N LYS A 71 -15.07 -12.55 -9.21
CA LYS A 71 -13.67 -12.57 -9.68
C LYS A 71 -13.39 -11.52 -10.76
N TYR A 72 -14.34 -11.33 -11.68
CA TYR A 72 -14.27 -10.31 -12.72
C TYR A 72 -14.19 -8.89 -12.13
N VAL A 73 -15.08 -8.57 -11.19
CA VAL A 73 -15.13 -7.26 -10.52
C VAL A 73 -13.82 -6.99 -9.77
N LEU A 74 -13.34 -7.97 -9.01
CA LEU A 74 -12.07 -7.83 -8.30
C LEU A 74 -10.90 -7.58 -9.26
N GLY A 75 -10.79 -8.39 -10.33
CA GLY A 75 -9.73 -8.23 -11.32
C GLY A 75 -9.78 -6.86 -12.01
N LYS A 76 -10.98 -6.35 -12.32
CA LYS A 76 -11.19 -5.00 -12.87
C LYS A 76 -10.75 -3.89 -11.92
N ARG A 77 -11.08 -3.99 -10.62
CA ARG A 77 -10.67 -2.99 -9.61
C ARG A 77 -9.17 -2.96 -9.44
N ILE A 78 -8.53 -4.12 -9.35
CA ILE A 78 -7.07 -4.20 -9.31
C ILE A 78 -6.47 -3.55 -10.55
N ALA A 79 -7.07 -3.77 -11.72
CA ALA A 79 -6.57 -3.24 -12.98
C ALA A 79 -6.67 -1.71 -13.13
N ASN A 80 -7.66 -1.08 -12.50
CA ASN A 80 -8.00 0.31 -12.76
C ASN A 80 -7.62 1.26 -11.60
N ASP A 81 -7.79 0.81 -10.35
CA ASP A 81 -7.82 1.73 -9.20
C ASP A 81 -6.78 1.38 -8.13
N PHE A 82 -6.01 0.31 -8.32
CA PHE A 82 -5.08 -0.17 -7.31
C PHE A 82 -3.63 0.27 -7.55
N THR A 83 -3.10 1.07 -6.64
CA THR A 83 -1.65 1.33 -6.55
C THR A 83 -0.99 0.31 -5.63
N VAL A 84 0.04 -0.34 -6.15
CA VAL A 84 0.90 -1.26 -5.40
C VAL A 84 2.02 -0.45 -4.74
N TYR A 85 1.89 -0.28 -3.43
CA TYR A 85 2.94 0.32 -2.59
C TYR A 85 4.08 -0.68 -2.38
N PRO A 86 5.35 -0.23 -2.28
CA PRO A 86 6.53 -1.08 -2.11
C PRO A 86 6.69 -1.59 -0.69
N ARG A 87 5.63 -2.21 -0.17
CA ARG A 87 5.60 -2.81 1.16
C ARG A 87 5.31 -4.29 1.05
N HIS A 88 5.89 -5.06 1.96
CA HIS A 88 5.68 -6.50 2.00
C HIS A 88 4.20 -6.86 2.13
N ALA A 89 3.45 -6.18 3.02
CA ALA A 89 2.01 -6.40 3.19
C ALA A 89 1.21 -6.10 1.90
N SER A 90 1.53 -4.98 1.23
CA SER A 90 0.93 -4.58 -0.05
C SER A 90 1.13 -5.65 -1.14
N MET A 91 2.39 -6.07 -1.34
CA MET A 91 2.75 -7.07 -2.33
C MET A 91 2.15 -8.45 -1.99
N LYS A 92 2.14 -8.86 -0.72
CA LYS A 92 1.59 -10.14 -0.26
C LYS A 92 0.09 -10.23 -0.50
N ALA A 93 -0.64 -9.17 -0.20
CA ALA A 93 -2.08 -9.12 -0.40
C ALA A 93 -2.44 -9.19 -1.89
N LEU A 94 -1.73 -8.45 -2.74
CA LEU A 94 -1.95 -8.51 -4.18
C LEU A 94 -1.62 -9.91 -4.72
N LEU A 95 -0.48 -10.49 -4.34
CA LEU A 95 -0.12 -11.87 -4.72
C LEU A 95 -1.20 -12.87 -4.30
N THR A 96 -1.75 -12.73 -3.10
CA THR A 96 -2.85 -13.57 -2.63
C THR A 96 -4.08 -13.44 -3.54
N ALA A 97 -4.43 -12.22 -3.96
CA ALA A 97 -5.56 -11.98 -4.85
C ALA A 97 -5.35 -12.56 -6.26
N VAL A 98 -4.12 -12.49 -6.80
CA VAL A 98 -3.82 -12.92 -8.17
C VAL A 98 -3.41 -14.39 -8.29
N ARG A 99 -3.33 -15.14 -7.18
CA ARG A 99 -3.19 -16.60 -7.21
C ARG A 99 -4.40 -17.31 -7.80
N ASP A 100 -5.56 -16.65 -7.81
CA ASP A 100 -6.74 -17.13 -8.50
C ASP A 100 -6.69 -16.71 -9.97
N ASP A 101 -6.45 -17.68 -10.87
CA ASP A 101 -6.41 -17.45 -12.33
C ASP A 101 -7.67 -16.77 -12.87
N GLY A 102 -8.81 -16.99 -12.20
CA GLY A 102 -10.07 -16.35 -12.55
C GLY A 102 -10.10 -14.84 -12.26
N VAL A 103 -9.25 -14.34 -11.36
CA VAL A 103 -9.02 -12.92 -11.12
C VAL A 103 -7.90 -12.41 -12.02
N ALA A 104 -6.77 -13.12 -12.04
CA ALA A 104 -5.53 -12.68 -12.68
C ALA A 104 -5.71 -12.40 -14.18
N LYS A 105 -6.51 -13.20 -14.89
CA LYS A 105 -6.77 -13.03 -16.32
C LYS A 105 -7.46 -11.70 -16.68
N TYR A 106 -8.09 -11.02 -15.72
CA TYR A 106 -8.77 -9.74 -15.95
C TYR A 106 -7.89 -8.52 -15.67
N ILE A 107 -6.70 -8.72 -15.10
CA ILE A 107 -5.77 -7.64 -14.79
C ILE A 107 -4.93 -7.34 -16.03
N ARG A 108 -5.22 -6.20 -16.67
CA ARG A 108 -4.47 -5.71 -17.84
C ARG A 108 -3.48 -4.60 -17.52
N ASN A 109 -3.69 -3.88 -16.43
CA ASN A 109 -2.79 -2.84 -15.99
C ASN A 109 -2.53 -3.01 -14.50
N ILE A 110 -1.36 -2.57 -14.04
CA ILE A 110 -1.07 -2.37 -12.62
C ILE A 110 -0.38 -1.03 -12.46
N THR A 111 -0.57 -0.38 -11.31
CA THR A 111 0.14 0.85 -10.96
C THR A 111 1.13 0.55 -9.84
N LEU A 112 2.41 0.78 -10.06
CA LEU A 112 3.47 0.65 -9.07
C LEU A 112 3.85 2.04 -8.55
N LEU A 113 4.01 2.17 -7.24
CA LEU A 113 4.63 3.34 -6.63
C LEU A 113 6.15 3.17 -6.62
N ALA A 114 6.87 4.14 -7.20
CA ALA A 114 8.33 4.13 -7.29
C ALA A 114 9.04 4.66 -6.04
N GLU A 115 8.28 5.14 -5.05
CA GLU A 115 8.79 5.73 -3.81
C GLU A 115 8.40 4.89 -2.60
N GLY A 116 9.31 4.79 -1.63
CA GLY A 116 9.12 4.09 -0.37
C GLY A 116 9.35 5.02 0.83
N LEU A 117 9.35 4.46 2.03
CA LEU A 117 9.78 5.17 3.23
C LEU A 117 11.29 5.48 3.10
N LYS A 118 11.67 6.74 3.26
CA LYS A 118 13.06 7.20 3.08
C LYS A 118 13.77 7.26 4.43
N GLN A 119 14.91 6.60 4.57
CA GLN A 119 15.79 6.90 5.69
C GLN A 119 16.30 8.35 5.57
N HIS A 120 15.98 9.19 6.54
CA HIS A 120 16.49 10.55 6.58
C HIS A 120 18.01 10.55 6.77
N GLU A 121 18.71 11.22 5.87
CA GLU A 121 20.16 11.43 5.92
C GLU A 121 20.53 12.43 7.03
N TYR A 122 19.66 13.43 7.22
CA TYR A 122 19.73 14.48 8.22
C TYR A 122 18.47 14.40 9.05
N GLY A 123 18.62 14.33 10.38
CA GLY A 123 17.52 14.12 11.31
C GLY A 123 16.26 14.90 10.91
N TYR A 124 15.11 14.23 11.02
CA TYR A 124 13.82 14.67 10.48
C TYR A 124 13.46 16.14 10.73
N ILE A 125 13.96 16.74 11.81
CA ILE A 125 13.66 18.10 12.30
C ILE A 125 13.87 19.16 11.21
N TRP A 126 14.97 19.14 10.45
CA TRP A 126 15.25 20.18 9.44
C TRP A 126 14.25 20.17 8.29
N ALA A 127 13.80 19.00 7.86
CA ALA A 127 12.80 18.91 6.79
C ALA A 127 11.42 19.40 7.24
N TRP A 128 11.13 19.34 8.54
CA TRP A 128 9.95 19.98 9.13
C TRP A 128 10.10 21.50 9.23
N GLU A 129 11.30 22.00 9.50
CA GLU A 129 11.61 23.45 9.47
C GLU A 129 11.45 24.04 8.07
N ASP A 130 11.93 23.34 7.02
CA ASP A 130 11.73 23.75 5.63
C ASP A 130 10.24 23.83 5.27
N LEU A 131 9.45 22.85 5.71
CA LEU A 131 7.99 22.86 5.53
C LEU A 131 7.36 24.03 6.29
N GLN A 132 7.81 24.30 7.51
CA GLN A 132 7.35 25.43 8.31
C GLN A 132 7.58 26.77 7.59
N ILE A 133 8.80 26.98 7.07
CA ILE A 133 9.18 28.22 6.39
C ILE A 133 8.40 28.34 5.08
N TRP A 134 8.35 27.28 4.28
CA TRP A 134 7.73 27.31 2.95
C TRP A 134 6.20 27.47 3.02
N ALA A 135 5.55 26.83 3.99
CA ALA A 135 4.09 26.90 4.18
C ALA A 135 3.67 27.96 5.20
N GLU A 136 4.59 28.80 5.69
CA GLU A 136 4.35 29.87 6.67
C GLU A 136 3.59 29.40 7.92
N LEU A 137 3.98 28.23 8.44
CA LEU A 137 3.27 27.57 9.53
C LEU A 137 3.70 28.11 10.90
N THR A 138 2.72 28.27 11.78
CA THR A 138 2.98 28.51 13.21
C THR A 138 2.96 27.18 13.96
N ILE A 139 4.13 26.67 14.31
CA ILE A 139 4.27 25.40 15.04
C ILE A 139 4.08 25.63 16.55
N THR A 140 3.23 24.82 17.16
CA THR A 140 3.00 24.81 18.61
C THR A 140 3.87 23.76 19.33
N GLU A 141 3.99 23.83 20.66
CA GLU A 141 4.68 22.80 21.44
C GLU A 141 4.05 21.40 21.26
N ASN A 142 2.73 21.34 21.09
CA ASN A 142 2.04 20.08 20.84
C ASN A 142 2.41 19.51 19.46
N ASP A 143 2.54 20.36 18.44
CA ASP A 143 2.98 19.94 17.10
C ASP A 143 4.38 19.37 17.13
N ILE A 144 5.31 19.97 17.90
CA ILE A 144 6.67 19.45 18.07
C ILE A 144 6.64 18.03 18.64
N LYS A 145 5.81 17.80 19.67
CA LYS A 145 5.63 16.46 20.25
C LYS A 145 5.08 15.47 19.22
N THR A 146 4.02 15.85 18.50
CA THR A 146 3.43 15.00 17.44
C THR A 146 4.43 14.70 16.34
N ILE A 147 5.23 15.69 15.91
CA ILE A 147 6.31 15.52 14.92
C ILE A 147 7.34 14.51 15.42
N HIS A 148 7.78 14.58 16.68
CA HIS A 148 8.69 13.60 17.25
C HIS A 148 8.11 12.19 17.25
N GLU A 149 6.82 12.04 17.58
CA GLU A 149 6.14 10.74 17.55
C GLU A 149 6.03 10.19 16.11
N ILE A 150 5.71 11.05 15.12
CA ILE A 150 5.70 10.69 13.69
C ILE A 150 7.09 10.22 13.25
N ASN A 151 8.15 10.96 13.60
CA ASN A 151 9.51 10.64 13.19
C ASN A 151 10.01 9.34 13.83
N ALA A 152 9.66 9.09 15.09
CA ALA A 152 9.98 7.84 15.78
C ALA A 152 9.25 6.64 15.14
N ALA A 153 7.95 6.79 14.89
CA ALA A 153 7.16 5.78 14.18
C ALA A 153 7.75 5.50 12.79
N HIS A 154 8.16 6.55 12.07
CA HIS A 154 8.76 6.44 10.75
C HIS A 154 10.08 5.69 10.79
N ALA A 155 10.97 6.04 11.71
CA ALA A 155 12.26 5.37 11.85
C ALA A 155 12.10 3.87 12.14
N ASN A 156 11.16 3.49 13.01
CA ASN A 156 10.86 2.09 13.28
C ASN A 156 10.35 1.36 12.03
N ASP A 157 9.37 1.94 11.32
CA ASP A 157 8.82 1.34 10.10
C ASP A 157 9.85 1.29 8.95
N VAL A 158 10.76 2.27 8.84
CA VAL A 158 11.89 2.21 7.89
C VAL A 158 12.75 0.99 8.18
N ILE A 159 13.14 0.78 9.44
CA ILE A 159 13.96 -0.39 9.83
C ILE A 159 13.24 -1.69 9.47
N GLU A 160 11.96 -1.81 9.81
CA GLU A 160 11.17 -3.02 9.55
C GLU A 160 10.95 -3.30 8.05
N ASN A 161 10.71 -2.26 7.24
CA ASN A 161 10.47 -2.43 5.80
C ASN A 161 11.74 -2.36 4.96
N CYS A 162 12.87 -1.88 5.49
CA CYS A 162 14.14 -1.75 4.77
C CYS A 162 14.57 -3.09 4.18
N ASP A 163 14.53 -4.14 5.03
CA ASP A 163 14.92 -5.49 4.66
C ASP A 163 14.15 -5.99 3.44
N PHE A 164 12.87 -5.65 3.34
CA PHE A 164 12.03 -6.08 2.22
C PHE A 164 12.56 -5.56 0.86
N ILE A 165 13.02 -4.31 0.82
CA ILE A 165 13.59 -3.71 -0.37
C ILE A 165 15.00 -4.23 -0.58
N ILE A 166 15.84 -4.06 0.43
CA ILE A 166 17.29 -4.16 0.34
C ILE A 166 17.80 -5.60 0.14
N THR A 167 17.06 -6.59 0.65
CA THR A 167 17.41 -8.01 0.43
C THR A 167 17.00 -8.53 -0.96
N GLY A 168 16.30 -7.72 -1.76
CA GLY A 168 15.75 -8.12 -3.05
C GLY A 168 14.46 -8.95 -2.95
N HIS A 169 13.82 -9.00 -1.77
CA HIS A 169 12.50 -9.61 -1.60
C HIS A 169 11.44 -8.89 -2.43
N TYR A 170 11.47 -7.56 -2.49
CA TYR A 170 10.60 -6.77 -3.37
C TYR A 170 10.66 -7.24 -4.82
N ARG A 171 11.86 -7.28 -5.41
CA ARG A 171 12.10 -7.78 -6.77
C ARG A 171 11.58 -9.21 -6.97
N SER A 172 11.77 -10.08 -5.98
CA SER A 172 11.32 -11.48 -6.06
C SER A 172 9.79 -11.59 -6.06
N MET A 173 9.11 -10.83 -5.20
CA MET A 173 7.65 -10.76 -5.17
C MET A 173 7.08 -10.10 -6.43
N LEU A 174 7.73 -9.05 -6.95
CA LEU A 174 7.35 -8.40 -8.20
C LEU A 174 7.50 -9.36 -9.39
N THR A 175 8.61 -10.12 -9.45
CA THR A 175 8.80 -11.15 -10.48
C THR A 175 7.67 -12.18 -10.45
N THR A 176 7.30 -12.64 -9.25
CA THR A 176 6.22 -13.61 -9.07
C THR A 176 4.87 -13.02 -9.49
N LEU A 177 4.60 -11.78 -9.10
CA LEU A 177 3.38 -11.06 -9.47
C LEU A 177 3.26 -10.96 -11.00
N LEU A 178 4.30 -10.48 -11.68
CA LEU A 178 4.30 -10.32 -13.12
C LEU A 178 4.10 -11.65 -13.86
N ARG A 179 4.62 -12.76 -13.33
CA ARG A 179 4.43 -14.10 -13.89
C ARG A 179 2.99 -14.60 -13.76
N LEU A 180 2.29 -14.22 -12.68
CA LEU A 180 0.91 -14.61 -12.42
C LEU A 180 -0.11 -13.80 -13.24
N LEU A 181 0.29 -12.74 -13.94
CA LEU A 181 -0.60 -11.86 -14.69
C LEU A 181 -0.48 -12.09 -16.21
N PRO A 182 -1.16 -13.09 -16.78
CA PRO A 182 -0.95 -13.53 -18.16
C PRO A 182 -1.37 -12.48 -19.21
N ASN A 183 -2.31 -11.61 -18.86
CA ASN A 183 -2.87 -10.60 -19.76
C ASN A 183 -2.39 -9.18 -19.43
N LEU A 184 -1.33 -9.05 -18.63
CA LEU A 184 -0.78 -7.75 -18.27
C LEU A 184 -0.22 -7.05 -19.52
N ALA A 185 -0.78 -5.89 -19.84
CA ALA A 185 -0.41 -5.07 -20.98
C ALA A 185 0.43 -3.85 -20.55
N THR A 186 0.10 -3.23 -19.41
CA THR A 186 0.73 -1.99 -18.96
C THR A 186 1.17 -2.07 -17.50
N ILE A 187 2.36 -1.55 -17.21
CA ILE A 187 2.83 -1.29 -15.85
C ILE A 187 2.97 0.22 -15.72
N THR A 188 1.98 0.84 -15.10
CA THR A 188 1.99 2.27 -14.80
C THR A 188 2.91 2.50 -13.61
N ILE A 189 3.80 3.48 -13.71
CA ILE A 189 4.76 3.83 -12.66
C ILE A 189 4.52 5.28 -12.29
N ARG A 190 4.34 5.55 -11.00
CA ARG A 190 4.11 6.90 -10.49
C ARG A 190 4.86 7.15 -9.20
N LYS A 191 4.99 8.43 -8.86
CA LYS A 191 5.43 8.91 -7.55
C LYS A 191 4.22 9.26 -6.67
N LEU A 192 4.47 9.52 -5.39
CA LEU A 192 3.44 9.98 -4.44
C LEU A 192 2.90 11.33 -4.89
N GLN A 193 1.59 11.49 -4.76
CA GLN A 193 0.93 12.79 -4.95
C GLN A 193 1.06 13.65 -3.67
N PRO A 194 1.00 14.99 -3.76
CA PRO A 194 0.94 15.84 -2.58
C PRO A 194 -0.20 15.41 -1.64
N GLY A 195 0.08 15.28 -0.34
CA GLY A 195 -0.90 14.81 0.66
C GLY A 195 -1.09 13.30 0.73
N GLU A 196 -0.62 12.54 -0.26
CA GLU A 196 -0.73 11.08 -0.26
C GLU A 196 0.26 10.45 0.73
N GLN A 197 -0.22 9.50 1.53
CA GLN A 197 0.60 8.74 2.46
C GLN A 197 0.69 7.28 2.03
N ILE A 198 1.86 6.65 2.17
CA ILE A 198 1.99 5.21 1.99
C ILE A 198 1.22 4.52 3.14
N PRO A 199 0.27 3.61 2.86
CA PRO A 199 -0.52 2.97 3.89
C PRO A 199 0.29 1.98 4.74
N GLY A 200 -0.20 1.75 5.96
CA GLY A 200 0.20 0.64 6.83
C GLY A 200 1.33 0.93 7.83
N TRP A 201 1.86 2.15 7.91
CA TRP A 201 2.83 2.53 8.94
C TRP A 201 2.15 3.40 9.99
N SER A 202 2.57 3.24 11.24
CA SER A 202 1.83 3.71 12.40
C SER A 202 1.73 5.24 12.48
N GLY A 203 2.71 5.98 11.95
CA GLY A 203 2.76 7.44 11.99
C GLY A 203 1.72 8.14 11.12
N THR A 204 1.13 7.47 10.11
CA THR A 204 0.11 8.09 9.24
C THR A 204 -1.12 8.64 9.96
N LYS A 205 -1.46 8.06 11.11
CA LYS A 205 -2.63 8.47 11.89
C LYS A 205 -2.36 9.74 12.70
N LEU A 206 -1.10 9.97 13.08
CA LEU A 206 -0.66 11.06 13.94
C LEU A 206 -0.64 12.42 13.22
N PHE A 207 -0.62 12.45 11.89
CA PHE A 207 -0.70 13.72 11.15
C PHE A 207 -1.95 14.53 11.50
N LYS A 208 -3.05 13.86 11.87
CA LYS A 208 -4.31 14.52 12.24
C LYS A 208 -4.22 15.33 13.54
N ASP A 209 -3.19 15.06 14.34
CA ASP A 209 -2.95 15.73 15.62
C ASP A 209 -2.08 16.99 15.46
N LEU A 210 -1.62 17.30 14.23
CA LEU A 210 -0.95 18.54 13.91
C LEU A 210 -1.97 19.67 13.75
N SER A 211 -1.71 20.81 14.38
CA SER A 211 -2.56 22.01 14.34
C SER A 211 -2.76 22.57 12.92
N PHE A 212 -1.80 22.31 12.03
CA PHE A 212 -1.80 22.72 10.62
C PHE A 212 -2.18 21.57 9.67
N HIS A 213 -2.73 20.46 10.17
CA HIS A 213 -3.12 19.34 9.32
C HIS A 213 -4.16 19.73 8.27
N HIS A 214 -3.96 19.27 7.03
CA HIS A 214 -4.95 19.28 5.97
C HIS A 214 -4.66 18.15 4.97
N ASP A 215 -5.67 17.74 4.18
CA ASP A 215 -5.57 16.60 3.24
C ASP A 215 -4.49 16.75 2.15
N ARG A 216 -3.97 17.96 1.97
CA ARG A 216 -2.94 18.30 0.97
C ARG A 216 -1.55 18.56 1.60
N LEU A 217 -1.36 18.23 2.87
CA LEU A 217 -0.10 18.46 3.57
C LEU A 217 1.00 17.63 2.90
N ASP A 218 1.93 18.29 2.21
CA ASP A 218 2.96 17.61 1.43
C ASP A 218 4.15 17.22 2.32
N THR A 219 4.16 15.96 2.76
CA THR A 219 5.25 15.38 3.56
C THR A 219 6.20 14.53 2.72
N ARG A 220 6.09 14.55 1.38
CA ARG A 220 6.89 13.71 0.47
C ARG A 220 8.38 13.90 0.65
N LYS A 221 8.83 15.16 0.71
CA LYS A 221 10.26 15.49 0.87
C LYS A 221 10.82 15.15 2.25
N ILE A 222 9.94 14.91 3.22
CA ILE A 222 10.29 14.49 4.56
C ILE A 222 10.41 12.96 4.51
N LEU A 223 9.28 12.26 4.44
CA LEU A 223 9.23 10.84 4.82
C LEU A 223 9.43 9.87 3.67
N TYR A 224 9.42 10.35 2.42
CA TYR A 224 9.34 9.48 1.26
C TYR A 224 10.44 9.77 0.25
N GLY A 225 10.77 8.77 -0.56
CA GLY A 225 11.77 8.94 -1.60
C GLY A 225 12.04 7.68 -2.40
N ASP A 226 12.85 7.85 -3.43
CA ASP A 226 13.37 6.73 -4.22
C ASP A 226 14.28 5.89 -3.30
N TRP A 227 14.05 4.58 -3.25
CA TRP A 227 14.94 3.69 -2.52
C TRP A 227 16.18 3.34 -3.36
N GLN A 228 17.31 3.24 -2.68
CA GLN A 228 18.58 2.80 -3.25
C GLN A 228 19.26 1.86 -2.26
N TYR A 229 20.02 0.89 -2.77
CA TYR A 229 20.86 0.05 -1.93
C TYR A 229 21.99 -0.60 -2.70
N ASP A 230 23.06 -0.89 -1.99
CA ASP A 230 24.21 -1.65 -2.44
C ASP A 230 23.83 -3.12 -2.66
N VAL A 231 24.02 -3.63 -3.88
CA VAL A 231 23.68 -5.01 -4.22
C VAL A 231 24.59 -6.04 -3.53
N THR A 232 25.81 -5.65 -3.16
CA THR A 232 26.80 -6.49 -2.48
C THR A 232 26.51 -6.53 -0.99
N HIS A 233 26.39 -5.36 -0.37
CA HIS A 233 26.25 -5.23 1.08
C HIS A 233 24.82 -5.28 1.58
N ARG A 234 23.83 -5.19 0.67
CA ARG A 234 22.41 -5.12 1.02
C ARG A 234 22.20 -4.07 2.11
N ARG A 235 22.64 -2.84 1.85
CA ARG A 235 22.38 -1.63 2.64
C ARG A 235 22.66 -0.39 1.80
N ILE A 236 22.22 0.78 2.25
CA ILE A 236 22.65 2.04 1.64
C ILE A 236 24.14 2.24 1.97
N THR A 237 24.96 2.43 0.93
CA THR A 237 26.40 2.76 1.05
C THR A 237 26.78 4.00 0.24
N HIS A 238 25.88 4.48 -0.62
CA HIS A 238 25.95 5.79 -1.27
C HIS A 238 24.80 6.64 -0.75
N TYR A 239 25.09 7.82 -0.23
CA TYR A 239 24.08 8.78 0.23
C TYR A 239 24.55 10.21 -0.04
N ARG A 240 23.62 11.15 -0.16
CA ARG A 240 23.98 12.56 -0.31
C ARG A 240 24.05 13.21 1.05
N ASP A 241 25.07 14.04 1.23
CA ASP A 241 25.27 14.73 2.47
C ASP A 241 24.44 16.03 2.60
N GLU A 242 24.61 16.79 3.69
CA GLU A 242 23.84 18.00 3.98
C GLU A 242 24.17 19.14 3.03
N PHE A 243 25.33 19.06 2.36
CA PHE A 243 25.79 20.00 1.36
C PHE A 243 25.49 19.51 -0.06
N GLY A 244 24.87 18.32 -0.17
CA GLY A 244 24.51 17.68 -1.43
C GLY A 244 25.65 16.88 -2.05
N ASP A 245 26.78 16.73 -1.36
CA ASP A 245 27.92 15.95 -1.83
C ASP A 245 27.60 14.45 -1.73
N LEU A 246 27.95 13.70 -2.78
CA LEU A 246 27.74 12.26 -2.78
C LEU A 246 28.84 11.61 -1.94
N ILE A 247 28.47 11.05 -0.79
CA ILE A 247 29.34 10.23 0.03
C ILE A 247 29.20 8.78 -0.42
N CYS A 248 30.32 8.18 -0.78
CA CYS A 248 30.44 6.74 -1.02
C CYS A 248 31.30 6.12 0.08
N GLU A 249 30.73 5.16 0.81
CA GLU A 249 31.50 4.41 1.81
C GLU A 249 32.66 3.62 1.16
N PRO A 250 33.78 3.39 1.88
CA PRO A 250 34.82 2.49 1.42
C PRO A 250 34.25 1.10 1.09
N ASP A 251 34.74 0.51 -0.01
CA ASP A 251 34.29 -0.78 -0.55
C ASP A 251 32.82 -0.82 -1.01
N ALA A 252 32.13 0.32 -1.17
CA ALA A 252 30.77 0.35 -1.69
C ALA A 252 30.64 -0.36 -3.05
N GLY A 253 29.65 -1.23 -3.16
CA GLY A 253 29.26 -1.94 -4.37
C GLY A 253 28.29 -1.14 -5.24
N PRO A 254 27.84 -1.74 -6.37
CA PRO A 254 26.87 -1.12 -7.26
C PRO A 254 25.55 -0.82 -6.54
N GLN A 255 24.95 0.35 -6.82
CA GLN A 255 23.63 0.70 -6.30
C GLN A 255 22.53 0.16 -7.22
N ALA A 256 21.48 -0.39 -6.62
CA ALA A 256 20.22 -0.72 -7.28
C ALA A 256 19.14 0.28 -6.86
N SER A 257 18.21 0.55 -7.78
CA SER A 257 17.04 1.39 -7.57
C SER A 257 15.74 0.63 -7.89
N PHE A 258 14.57 1.24 -7.62
CA PHE A 258 13.28 0.74 -8.09
C PHE A 258 13.30 0.38 -9.59
N VAL A 259 13.90 1.23 -10.43
CA VAL A 259 13.96 1.04 -11.88
C VAL A 259 14.69 -0.25 -12.23
N ASP A 260 15.79 -0.54 -11.52
CA ASP A 260 16.61 -1.73 -11.74
C ASP A 260 15.88 -2.99 -11.29
N ASP A 261 15.21 -2.93 -10.14
CA ASP A 261 14.37 -4.02 -9.64
C ASP A 261 13.21 -4.33 -10.58
N LEU A 262 12.54 -3.31 -11.11
CA LEU A 262 11.47 -3.47 -12.09
C LEU A 262 12.00 -4.11 -13.37
N LYS A 263 13.10 -3.61 -13.94
CA LYS A 263 13.71 -4.17 -15.15
C LYS A 263 14.11 -5.64 -14.95
N ALA A 264 14.75 -5.95 -13.82
CA ALA A 264 15.15 -7.31 -13.47
C ALA A 264 13.95 -8.24 -13.31
N ALA A 265 12.90 -7.78 -12.63
CA ALA A 265 11.67 -8.53 -12.44
C ALA A 265 10.92 -8.78 -13.76
N MET A 266 10.87 -7.78 -14.64
CA MET A 266 10.28 -7.92 -15.97
C MET A 266 11.04 -8.94 -16.81
N SER A 267 12.38 -8.83 -16.85
CA SER A 267 13.25 -9.77 -17.57
C SER A 267 13.07 -11.20 -17.07
N THR A 268 13.05 -11.40 -15.75
CA THR A 268 12.97 -12.74 -15.13
C THR A 268 11.57 -13.35 -15.17
N SER A 269 10.52 -12.52 -15.15
CA SER A 269 9.14 -12.99 -15.30
C SER A 269 8.78 -13.32 -16.75
N GLY A 270 9.52 -12.77 -17.72
CA GLY A 270 9.21 -12.88 -19.15
C GLY A 270 7.99 -12.06 -19.57
N THR A 271 7.52 -11.14 -18.72
CA THR A 271 6.38 -10.28 -19.06
C THR A 271 6.72 -9.37 -20.24
N LYS A 272 5.74 -9.14 -21.11
CA LYS A 272 5.84 -8.21 -22.25
C LYS A 272 5.09 -6.90 -22.01
N ALA A 273 4.62 -6.69 -20.78
CA ALA A 273 3.91 -5.48 -20.41
C ALA A 273 4.78 -4.24 -20.64
N ARG A 274 4.19 -3.15 -21.11
CA ARG A 274 4.88 -1.90 -21.37
C ARG A 274 4.95 -1.05 -20.08
N PRO A 275 6.14 -0.65 -19.62
CA PRO A 275 6.26 0.30 -18.51
C PRO A 275 5.89 1.71 -19.01
N VAL A 276 5.04 2.42 -18.27
CA VAL A 276 4.61 3.79 -18.57
C VAL A 276 4.89 4.66 -17.35
N TRP A 277 5.75 5.65 -17.53
CA TRP A 277 6.14 6.58 -16.46
C TRP A 277 5.20 7.77 -16.45
N HIS A 278 4.51 8.01 -15.34
CA HIS A 278 3.76 9.24 -15.14
C HIS A 278 4.70 10.36 -14.68
N PRO A 279 4.56 11.56 -15.26
CA PRO A 279 5.32 12.71 -14.82
C PRO A 279 5.00 13.03 -13.35
N VAL A 280 6.04 13.47 -12.65
CA VAL A 280 5.92 14.06 -11.32
C VAL A 280 5.26 15.42 -11.50
N VAL A 281 4.09 15.63 -10.90
CA VAL A 281 3.46 16.95 -10.80
C VAL A 281 3.85 17.56 -9.45
#